data_AF-A0A1M3CWD0-F1
#
_entry.id   AF-A0A1M3CWD0-F1
#
_cell.length_a   1.000
_cell.length_b   1.000
_cell.length_c   1.000
_cell.angle_alpha   90.00
_cell.angle_beta   90.00
_cell.angle_gamma   90.00
#
_symmetry.space_group_name_H-M   'P 1'
#
loop_
_entity.id
_entity.type
_entity.pdbx_description
1 polymer ?
#
loop_
_entity_poly.entity_id
_entity_poly.type
_entity_poly.pdbx_seq_one_letter_code
_entity_poly.pdbx_strand_id
1 'polypeptide(L)' 'MDIDLLARTSNQIDNLHRIIIEVSGIACEEDGIAFDTQKLILRNTQTGGDYNGVSSSFSAKLFTTKMPVL' A
#
# COMPACT_ATOMS: atom_id res chain seq x y z
N MET A 1 -6.07 -0.53 10.32
CA MET A 1 -6.85 -1.60 9.66
C MET A 1 -5.86 -2.32 8.78
N ASP A 2 -5.77 -3.63 8.93
CA ASP A 2 -4.77 -4.45 8.24
C ASP A 2 -5.48 -5.24 7.13
N ILE A 3 -4.79 -5.41 6.00
CA ILE A 3 -5.28 -6.16 4.86
C ILE A 3 -4.28 -7.28 4.59
N ASP A 4 -4.73 -8.52 4.71
CA ASP A 4 -3.92 -9.69 4.41
C ASP A 4 -4.07 -10.07 2.94
N LEU A 5 -2.94 -10.15 2.23
CA LEU A 5 -2.88 -10.63 0.86
C LEU A 5 -2.04 -11.91 0.82
N LEU A 6 -2.68 -13.04 0.48
CA LEU A 6 -1.96 -14.27 0.16
C LEU A 6 -1.74 -14.34 -1.36
N ALA A 7 -0.50 -14.21 -1.79
CA ALA A 7 -0.14 -14.29 -3.20
C ALA A 7 1.04 -15.24 -3.42
N ARG A 8 0.99 -16.04 -4.49
CA ARG A 8 2.10 -16.89 -4.91
C ARG A 8 3.09 -16.03 -5.72
N THR A 9 4.05 -15.43 -5.03
CA THR A 9 5.05 -14.53 -5.64
C THR A 9 6.46 -14.90 -5.19
N SER A 10 7.46 -14.43 -5.94
CA SER A 10 8.81 -14.29 -5.40
C SER A 10 8.78 -13.12 -4.43
N ASN A 11 8.68 -13.40 -3.12
CA ASN A 11 8.57 -12.40 -2.03
C ASN A 11 9.88 -11.62 -1.80
N GLN A 12 10.61 -11.27 -2.87
CA GLN A 12 11.73 -10.36 -2.81
C GLN A 12 11.20 -8.97 -2.46
N ILE A 13 11.60 -8.45 -1.31
CA ILE A 13 11.09 -7.20 -0.73
C ILE A 13 11.27 -6.01 -1.69
N ASP A 14 12.36 -5.97 -2.46
CA ASP A 14 12.64 -4.90 -3.42
C ASP A 14 11.65 -4.90 -4.59
N ASN A 15 11.24 -6.08 -5.06
CA ASN A 15 10.24 -6.19 -6.12
C ASN A 15 8.88 -5.72 -5.63
N LEU A 16 8.49 -6.12 -4.41
CA LEU A 16 7.24 -5.68 -3.80
C LEU A 16 7.26 -4.18 -3.52
N HIS A 17 8.38 -3.64 -3.06
CA HIS A 17 8.56 -2.21 -2.84
C HIS A 17 8.32 -1.43 -4.14
N ARG A 18 8.94 -1.85 -5.25
CA ARG A 18 8.76 -1.21 -6.56
C ARG A 18 7.30 -1.23 -7.01
N ILE A 19 6.66 -2.41 -6.96
CA ILE A 19 5.27 -2.56 -7.40
C ILE A 19 4.34 -1.67 -6.56
N ILE A 20 4.50 -1.67 -5.23
CA ILE A 20 3.63 -0.89 -4.34
C ILE A 20 3.83 0.61 -4.56
N ILE A 21 5.06 1.09 -4.74
CA ILE A 21 5.33 2.50 -5.08
C ILE A 21 4.68 2.87 -6.40
N GLU A 22 4.84 2.04 -7.43
CA GLU A 22 4.32 2.33 -8.76
C GLU A 22 2.79 2.45 -8.74
N VAL A 23 2.11 1.48 -8.11
CA VAL A 23 0.64 1.49 -7.99
C VAL A 23 0.16 2.67 -7.13
N SER A 24 0.81 2.93 -5.99
CA SER A 24 0.41 4.04 -5.10
C SER A 24 0.70 5.43 -5.68
N GLY A 25 1.54 5.53 -6.70
CA GLY A 25 1.78 6.76 -7.46
C GLY A 25 0.71 7.08 -8.50
N ILE A 26 -0.19 6.14 -8.81
CA ILE A 26 -1.28 6.34 -9.76
C ILE A 26 -2.40 7.13 -9.07
N ALA A 27 -2.65 8.35 -9.54
CA ALA A 27 -3.74 9.17 -9.02
C ALA A 27 -5.10 8.65 -9.50
N CYS A 28 -6.04 8.45 -8.57
CA CYS A 28 -7.44 8.15 -8.85
C CYS A 28 -8.32 9.20 -8.14
N GLU A 29 -8.77 10.21 -8.89
CA GLU A 29 -9.55 11.33 -8.32
C GLU A 29 -10.95 10.93 -7.83
N GLU A 30 -11.49 9.83 -8.37
CA GLU A 30 -12.80 9.28 -8.02
C GLU A 30 -12.81 8.70 -6.61
N ASP A 31 -11.71 8.06 -6.20
CA ASP A 31 -11.57 7.45 -4.88
C ASP A 31 -11.38 8.49 -3.77
N GLY A 32 -10.95 9.70 -4.12
CA GLY A 32 -10.63 10.76 -3.16
C GLY A 32 -9.48 10.39 -2.21
N ILE A 33 -8.68 9.38 -2.54
CA ILE A 33 -7.56 8.89 -1.74
C ILE A 33 -6.25 9.27 -2.41
N ALA A 34 -5.36 9.89 -1.65
CA ALA A 34 -3.98 10.17 -2.08
C ALA A 34 -2.99 9.46 -1.15
N PHE A 35 -2.17 8.58 -1.71
CA PHE A 35 -1.13 7.87 -0.97
C PHE A 35 0.15 8.71 -0.88
N ASP A 36 0.81 8.68 0.28
CA ASP A 36 2.12 9.28 0.50
C ASP A 36 3.20 8.21 0.28
N THR A 37 3.71 8.15 -0.95
CA THR A 37 4.70 7.13 -1.37
C THR A 37 6.03 7.26 -0.63
N GLN A 38 6.34 8.43 -0.06
CA GLN A 38 7.55 8.64 0.74
C GLN A 38 7.45 8.03 2.15
N LYS A 39 6.24 7.69 2.59
CA LYS A 39 5.97 7.06 3.89
C LYS A 39 5.66 5.57 3.79
N LEU A 40 5.98 4.95 2.65
CA LEU A 40 5.87 3.51 2.49
C LEU A 40 6.95 2.81 3.33
N ILE A 41 6.53 1.84 4.15
CA ILE A 41 7.44 1.03 4.96
C ILE A 41 7.16 -0.45 4.67
N LEU A 42 8.18 -1.17 4.19
CA LEU A 42 8.14 -2.61 4.02
C LEU A 42 9.00 -3.30 5.07
N ARG A 43 8.52 -4.42 5.61
CA ARG A 43 9.24 -5.23 6.58
C ARG A 43 9.01 -6.71 6.31
N ASN A 44 10.05 -7.52 6.44
CA ASN A 44 9.86 -8.97 6.51
C ASN A 44 9.16 -9.30 7.83
N THR A 45 8.20 -10.22 7.77
CA THR A 45 7.45 -10.67 8.95
C THR A 45 7.40 -12.18 8.96
N GLN A 46 7.73 -12.78 10.10
CA GLN A 46 7.43 -14.18 10.38
C GLN A 46 6.07 -14.24 11.06
N THR A 47 5.05 -14.57 10.28
CA THR A 47 3.77 -15.03 10.81
C THR A 47 3.97 -16.50 11.13
N GLY A 48 3.88 -16.88 12.40
CA GLY A 48 4.36 -18.16 12.94
C GLY A 48 4.14 -19.40 12.06
N GLY A 49 5.13 -20.29 12.06
CA GLY A 49 5.27 -21.40 11.11
C GLY A 49 6.42 -21.16 10.12
N ASP A 50 6.45 -21.90 9.01
CA ASP A 50 7.48 -21.80 7.97
C ASP A 50 7.23 -20.66 6.95
N TYR A 51 6.29 -19.74 7.22
CA TYR A 51 5.89 -18.71 6.28
C TYR A 51 6.65 -17.41 6.50
N ASN A 52 7.45 -17.02 5.49
CA ASN A 52 8.06 -15.70 5.41
C ASN A 52 7.16 -14.77 4.60
N GLY A 53 6.50 -13.83 5.30
CA GLY A 53 5.67 -12.79 4.70
C GLY A 53 6.39 -11.45 4.60
N VAL A 54 5.75 -10.51 3.90
CA VAL A 54 6.17 -9.11 3.85
C VAL A 54 4.98 -8.26 4.27
N SER A 55 5.17 -7.45 5.32
CA SER A 55 4.21 -6.44 5.74
C SER A 55 4.55 -5.11 5.07
N SER A 56 3.53 -4.45 4.53
CA SER A 56 3.62 -3.12 3.95
C SER A 56 2.69 -2.18 4.70
N SER A 57 3.20 -1.00 5.06
CA SER A 57 2.43 0.06 5.69
C SER A 57 2.55 1.33 4.87
N PHE A 58 1.41 1.94 4.55
CA PHE A 58 1.32 3.17 3.78
C PHE A 58 0.50 4.21 4.52
N SER A 59 0.80 5.48 4.28
CA SER A 59 -0.02 6.61 4.74
C SER A 59 -0.86 7.11 3.58
N ALA A 60 -2.14 7.36 3.81
CA ALA A 60 -3.04 7.92 2.82
C ALA A 60 -3.85 9.08 3.41
N LYS A 61 -4.21 10.04 2.56
CA LYS A 61 -5.15 11.11 2.87
C LYS A 61 -6.46 10.82 2.16
N LEU A 62 -7.56 10.87 2.90
CA LEU A 62 -8.92 10.78 2.37
C LEU A 62 -9.49 12.21 2.27
N PHE A 63 -9.77 12.67 1.07
CA PHE A 63 -10.43 13.95 0.81
C PHE A 63 -11.93 13.73 0.60
N THR A 64 -12.78 14.18 1.52
CA THR A 64 -14.20 14.40 1.19
C THR A 64 -14.78 15.64 1.88
N THR A 65 -14.58 16.79 1.25
CA THR A 65 -15.69 17.70 0.92
C THR A 65 -15.36 18.33 -0.42
N LYS A 66 -15.96 17.80 -1.49
CA LYS A 66 -16.10 18.55 -2.75
C LYS A 66 -17.32 19.45 -2.55
N MET A 67 -17.12 20.71 -2.17
CA MET A 67 -18.22 21.67 -2.14
C MET A 67 -18.66 21.90 -3.59
N PRO A 68 -19.95 21.72 -3.92
CA PRO A 68 -20.45 22.17 -5.21
C PRO A 68 -20.31 23.69 -5.24
N VAL A 69 -19.59 24.20 -6.23
CA VAL A 69 -19.55 25.64 -6.50
C VAL A 69 -20.92 26.00 -7.09
N LEU A 70 -21.67 26.84 -6.37
CA LEU A 70 -22.97 27.40 -6.80
C LEU A 70 -22.80 28.32 -8.02
#